data_AF-A0A1S1N529-F1
#
_entry.id   AF-A0A1S1N529-F1
#
_cell.length_a   1.000
_cell.length_b   1.000
_cell.length_c   1.000
_cell.angle_alpha   90.00
_cell.angle_beta   90.00
_cell.angle_gamma   90.00
#
_symmetry.space_group_name_H-M   'P 1'
#
loop_
_entity.id
_entity.type
_entity.pdbx_description
1 polymer ?
#
loop_
_entity_poly.entity_id
_entity_poly.type
_entity_poly.pdbx_seq_one_letter_code
_entity_poly.pdbx_strand_id
1 'polypeptide(L)'
;MKTTFKTMTLIAGTLFAGSAFATTLVCDVYPKRGGNSYGNGTKNCGAFDYSFGNSTSGKFYLSNISKPIQEVRWDGKASCSGGTSCSVTIRAYSPNSASALILYKDGTWEQTNTANAWYETGH
;
A
#
# COMPACT_ATOMS: atom_id res chain seq x y z
N MET A 1 -20.90 58.87 -20.80
CA MET A 1 -19.92 58.04 -20.05
C MET A 1 -19.93 56.64 -20.65
N LYS A 2 -18.75 56.09 -20.94
CA LYS A 2 -18.55 54.80 -21.61
C LYS A 2 -18.65 53.67 -20.57
N THR A 3 -19.61 52.75 -20.72
CA THR A 3 -19.75 51.58 -19.84
C THR A 3 -18.93 50.42 -20.40
N THR A 4 -17.70 50.27 -19.91
CA THR A 4 -16.81 49.15 -20.22
C THR A 4 -17.17 47.96 -19.33
N PHE A 5 -17.86 46.96 -19.89
CA PHE A 5 -18.01 45.65 -19.26
C PHE A 5 -16.66 44.92 -19.33
N LYS A 6 -15.99 44.78 -18.18
CA LYS A 6 -14.82 43.92 -18.03
C LYS A 6 -15.31 42.49 -17.81
N THR A 7 -15.20 41.67 -18.85
CA THR A 7 -15.41 40.21 -18.77
C THR A 7 -14.31 39.61 -17.91
N MET A 8 -14.65 39.17 -16.70
CA MET A 8 -13.73 38.56 -15.75
C MET A 8 -13.74 37.05 -15.98
N THR A 9 -12.85 36.58 -16.86
CA THR A 9 -12.62 35.14 -17.07
C THR A 9 -11.72 34.60 -15.97
N LEU A 10 -12.31 34.09 -14.90
CA LEU A 10 -11.71 33.12 -13.98
C LEU A 10 -12.77 32.00 -13.88
N ILE A 11 -12.47 30.72 -14.03
CA ILE A 11 -11.51 29.95 -13.25
C ILE A 11 -10.97 28.85 -14.17
N ALA A 12 -9.65 28.80 -14.36
CA ALA A 12 -8.98 27.60 -14.83
C ALA A 12 -9.13 26.53 -13.74
N GLY A 13 -10.20 25.74 -13.83
CA GLY A 13 -10.33 24.52 -13.04
C GLY A 13 -9.21 23.60 -13.47
N THR A 14 -8.16 23.48 -12.66
CA THR A 14 -7.23 22.37 -12.76
C THR A 14 -8.06 21.11 -12.58
N LEU A 15 -8.41 20.50 -13.70
CA LEU A 15 -8.88 19.13 -13.75
C LEU A 15 -7.77 18.32 -13.08
N PHE A 16 -7.96 17.97 -11.82
CA PHE A 16 -7.31 16.77 -11.28
C PHE A 16 -7.89 15.64 -12.12
N ALA A 17 -7.24 15.37 -13.25
CA ALA A 17 -7.32 14.09 -13.90
C ALA A 17 -6.79 13.10 -12.86
N GLY A 18 -7.70 12.62 -12.01
CA GLY A 18 -7.55 11.44 -11.16
C GLY A 18 -7.34 10.27 -12.08
N SER A 19 -6.14 10.25 -12.65
CA SER A 19 -5.67 9.21 -13.51
C SER A 19 -5.42 8.05 -12.57
N ALA A 20 -6.23 7.01 -12.73
CA ALA A 20 -6.15 5.73 -12.08
C ALA A 20 -4.86 4.99 -12.49
N PHE A 21 -3.71 5.63 -12.26
CA PHE A 21 -2.48 4.91 -12.01
C PHE A 21 -2.73 4.24 -10.66
N ALA A 22 -2.82 2.92 -10.65
CA ALA A 22 -3.18 2.16 -9.47
C ALA A 22 -1.99 1.28 -9.10
N THR A 23 -0.92 1.92 -8.65
CA THR A 23 0.09 1.22 -7.87
C THR A 23 -0.65 0.49 -6.75
N THR A 24 -0.57 -0.82 -6.77
CA THR A 24 -1.32 -1.68 -5.87
C THR A 24 -0.41 -2.08 -4.75
N LEU A 25 -0.85 -1.91 -3.51
CA LEU A 25 -0.13 -2.43 -2.36
C LEU A 25 -0.61 -3.85 -2.09
N VAL A 26 0.34 -4.78 -2.13
CA VAL A 26 0.11 -6.21 -1.95
C VAL A 26 0.98 -6.73 -0.80
N CYS A 27 0.72 -7.96 -0.36
CA CYS A 27 1.50 -8.56 0.70
C CYS A 27 1.79 -10.04 0.45
N ASP A 28 2.84 -10.51 1.10
CA ASP A 28 3.21 -11.91 1.20
C ASP A 28 3.42 -12.28 2.66
N VAL A 29 2.99 -13.49 3.05
CA VAL A 29 3.28 -14.09 4.35
C VAL A 29 4.07 -15.38 4.12
N TYR A 30 5.12 -15.57 4.91
CA TYR A 30 6.01 -16.72 4.80
C TYR A 30 5.90 -17.53 6.09
N PRO A 31 5.04 -18.57 6.16
CA PRO A 31 4.91 -19.40 7.36
C PRO A 31 6.19 -20.17 7.66
N LYS A 32 6.32 -20.66 8.90
CA LYS A 32 7.42 -21.56 9.26
C LYS A 32 7.22 -22.95 8.63
N ARG A 33 8.23 -23.81 8.81
CA ARG A 33 8.31 -25.14 8.20
C ARG A 33 7.03 -25.95 8.44
N GLY A 34 6.45 -26.47 7.35
CA GLY A 34 5.20 -27.25 7.39
C GLY A 34 3.91 -26.43 7.31
N GLY A 35 4.01 -25.11 7.14
CA GLY A 35 2.86 -24.24 6.90
C GLY A 35 2.55 -23.98 5.43
N ASN A 36 1.40 -23.34 5.20
CA ASN A 36 0.90 -22.92 3.90
C ASN A 36 0.61 -21.42 3.90
N SER A 37 0.98 -20.75 2.81
CA SER A 37 0.62 -19.36 2.55
C SER A 37 -0.52 -19.28 1.53
N TYR A 38 -1.38 -18.27 1.68
CA TYR A 38 -2.54 -18.03 0.83
C TYR A 38 -2.56 -16.57 0.41
N GLY A 39 -2.93 -16.29 -0.84
CA GLY A 39 -3.15 -14.91 -1.30
C GLY A 39 -1.89 -14.03 -1.36
N ASN A 40 -0.68 -14.62 -1.32
CA ASN A 40 0.56 -13.89 -1.59
C ASN A 40 0.49 -13.21 -2.97
N GLY A 41 1.01 -11.98 -3.05
CA GLY A 41 0.89 -11.12 -4.23
C GLY A 41 -0.47 -10.44 -4.39
N THR A 42 -1.35 -10.52 -3.39
CA THR A 42 -2.65 -9.82 -3.40
C THR A 42 -2.76 -8.85 -2.23
N LYS A 43 -3.84 -8.07 -2.17
CA LYS A 43 -4.13 -7.18 -1.04
C LYS A 43 -4.45 -7.91 0.26
N ASN A 44 -4.79 -9.20 0.21
CA ASN A 44 -5.13 -9.99 1.38
C ASN A 44 -4.31 -11.28 1.35
N CYS A 45 -3.26 -11.33 2.14
CA CYS A 45 -2.37 -12.48 2.23
C CYS A 45 -2.45 -13.08 3.64
N GLY A 46 -2.18 -14.37 3.71
CA GLY A 46 -2.33 -15.14 4.92
C GLY A 46 -1.34 -16.28 4.99
N ALA A 47 -1.06 -16.75 6.20
CA ALA A 47 -0.42 -18.04 6.34
C ALA A 47 -0.88 -18.76 7.60
N PHE A 48 -0.77 -20.09 7.54
CA PHE A 48 -1.03 -20.98 8.65
C PHE A 48 0.11 -21.99 8.76
N ASP A 49 0.59 -22.27 9.98
CA ASP A 49 1.55 -23.36 10.24
C ASP A 49 1.28 -24.11 11.54
N TYR A 50 2.02 -25.19 11.80
CA TYR A 50 1.95 -25.97 13.05
C TYR A 50 3.21 -25.80 13.90
N SER A 51 3.83 -24.62 13.85
CA SER A 51 5.06 -24.38 14.59
C SER A 51 4.83 -24.05 16.07
N PHE A 52 3.57 -23.79 16.47
CA PHE A 52 3.20 -23.26 17.78
C PHE A 52 3.95 -21.94 18.09
N GLY A 53 4.32 -21.21 17.05
CA GLY A 53 5.05 -19.95 17.12
C GLY A 53 4.12 -18.75 17.24
N ASN A 54 4.60 -17.66 17.83
CA ASN A 54 3.81 -16.44 18.01
C ASN A 54 3.93 -15.43 16.84
N SER A 55 4.76 -15.70 15.84
CA SER A 55 5.05 -14.77 14.75
C SER A 55 5.71 -15.45 13.56
N THR A 56 5.57 -14.81 12.41
CA THR A 56 6.27 -15.16 11.18
C THR A 56 6.75 -13.93 10.40
N SER A 57 7.57 -14.14 9.38
CA SER A 57 7.99 -13.08 8.47
C SER A 57 6.97 -12.85 7.36
N GLY A 58 6.79 -11.60 6.96
CA GLY A 58 6.05 -11.22 5.77
C GLY A 58 6.64 -9.99 5.10
N LYS A 59 6.00 -9.56 4.03
CA LYS A 59 6.39 -8.39 3.26
C LYS A 59 5.16 -7.67 2.71
N PHE A 60 5.12 -6.36 2.83
CA PHE A 60 4.24 -5.49 2.06
C PHE A 60 5.03 -4.86 0.92
N TYR A 61 4.47 -4.75 -0.28
CA TYR A 61 5.17 -4.14 -1.40
C TYR A 61 4.22 -3.56 -2.43
N LEU A 62 4.75 -2.58 -3.15
CA LEU A 62 4.09 -1.93 -4.26
C LEU A 62 4.25 -2.80 -5.51
N SER A 63 3.14 -3.07 -6.19
CA SER A 63 3.05 -3.75 -7.48
C SER A 63 2.35 -2.86 -8.50
N ASN A 64 2.46 -3.20 -9.79
CA ASN A 64 1.89 -2.41 -10.88
C ASN A 64 2.33 -0.93 -10.88
N ILE A 65 3.58 -0.67 -10.48
CA ILE A 65 4.16 0.68 -10.46
C ILE A 65 4.28 1.18 -11.90
N SER A 66 3.45 2.15 -12.27
CA SER A 66 3.39 2.69 -13.63
C SER A 66 4.31 3.90 -13.85
N LYS A 67 4.81 4.51 -12.77
CA LYS A 67 5.59 5.74 -12.79
C LYS A 67 6.82 5.66 -11.87
N PRO A 68 7.91 6.37 -12.19
CA PRO A 68 9.07 6.42 -11.31
C PRO A 68 8.72 7.11 -9.99
N ILE A 69 8.95 6.41 -8.89
CA ILE A 69 8.67 6.86 -7.53
C ILE A 69 9.80 7.79 -7.05
N GLN A 70 9.40 8.88 -6.40
CA GLN A 70 10.30 9.79 -5.68
C GLN A 70 10.29 9.49 -4.18
N GLU A 71 9.13 9.29 -3.57
CA GLU A 71 8.97 9.04 -2.14
C GLU A 71 7.81 8.07 -1.88
N VAL A 72 7.96 7.20 -0.87
CA VAL A 72 6.88 6.35 -0.36
C VAL A 72 6.71 6.61 1.13
N ARG A 73 5.51 7.02 1.51
CA ARG A 73 5.11 7.21 2.90
C ARG A 73 4.18 6.09 3.31
N TRP A 74 4.68 5.20 4.14
CA TRP A 74 3.91 4.08 4.67
C TRP A 74 2.97 4.53 5.78
N ASP A 75 1.78 3.94 5.82
CA ASP A 75 0.79 4.12 6.87
C ASP A 75 0.14 2.77 7.22
N GLY A 76 -0.39 2.62 8.43
CA GLY A 76 -1.06 1.41 8.92
C GLY A 76 -0.44 0.80 10.17
N LYS A 77 -0.86 -0.43 10.51
CA LYS A 77 -0.39 -1.15 11.71
C LYS A 77 0.98 -1.78 11.54
N ALA A 78 1.34 -2.12 10.31
CA ALA A 78 2.63 -2.72 10.01
C ALA A 78 3.72 -1.66 10.15
N SER A 79 4.80 -2.00 10.89
CA SER A 79 5.93 -1.08 11.05
C SER A 79 6.74 -1.06 9.76
N CYS A 80 6.46 -0.09 8.90
CA CYS A 80 7.06 0.06 7.58
C CYS A 80 7.81 1.38 7.41
N SER A 81 8.97 1.31 6.77
CA SER A 81 9.79 2.47 6.48
C SER A 81 10.54 2.31 5.16
N GLY A 82 10.46 3.33 4.29
CA GLY A 82 11.27 3.44 3.07
C GLY A 82 10.93 2.46 1.93
N GLY A 83 11.47 2.75 0.75
CA GLY A 83 11.43 1.88 -0.43
C GLY A 83 10.04 1.54 -0.99
N THR A 84 10.02 0.65 -1.98
CA THR A 84 8.79 0.10 -2.59
C THR A 84 8.36 -1.22 -1.95
N SER A 85 9.10 -1.68 -0.94
CA SER A 85 8.82 -2.89 -0.18
C SER A 85 9.23 -2.74 1.26
N CYS A 86 8.46 -3.34 2.15
CA CYS A 86 8.61 -3.31 3.58
C CYS A 86 8.55 -4.75 4.12
N SER A 87 9.64 -5.23 4.71
CA SER A 87 9.66 -6.51 5.44
C SER A 87 9.12 -6.31 6.84
N VAL A 88 8.26 -7.23 7.29
CA VAL A 88 7.54 -7.11 8.56
C VAL A 88 7.53 -8.42 9.33
N THR A 89 7.42 -8.31 10.65
CA THR A 89 7.08 -9.45 11.51
C THR A 89 5.58 -9.44 11.76
N ILE A 90 4.89 -10.49 11.30
CA ILE A 90 3.45 -10.67 11.45
C ILE A 90 3.24 -11.54 12.69
N ARG A 91 2.63 -10.97 13.73
CA ARG A 91 2.25 -11.70 14.93
C ARG A 91 1.00 -12.56 14.68
N ALA A 92 1.00 -13.75 15.29
CA ALA A 92 -0.14 -14.65 15.22
C ALA A 92 -1.39 -13.98 15.84
N TYR A 93 -2.56 -14.23 15.23
CA TYR A 93 -3.86 -13.73 15.69
C TYR A 93 -3.92 -12.20 15.89
N SER A 94 -3.05 -11.46 15.20
CA SER A 94 -2.95 -10.01 15.30
C SER A 94 -3.15 -9.37 13.93
N PRO A 95 -3.87 -8.24 13.86
CA PRO A 95 -4.06 -7.53 12.61
C PRO A 95 -2.76 -6.89 12.15
N ASN A 96 -2.33 -7.17 10.92
CA ASN A 96 -1.21 -6.50 10.26
C ASN A 96 -1.71 -5.89 8.96
N SER A 97 -1.66 -4.57 8.84
CA SER A 97 -2.13 -3.87 7.65
C SER A 97 -1.19 -2.74 7.27
N ALA A 98 -1.10 -2.46 5.97
CA ALA A 98 -0.31 -1.37 5.42
C ALA A 98 -1.04 -0.70 4.26
N SER A 99 -0.79 0.60 4.10
CA SER A 99 -1.10 1.40 2.93
C SER A 99 0.08 2.35 2.66
N ALA A 100 0.10 3.00 1.51
CA ALA A 100 1.14 3.95 1.19
C ALA A 100 0.60 5.17 0.44
N LEU A 101 1.15 6.32 0.77
CA LEU A 101 1.05 7.54 -0.02
C LEU A 101 2.34 7.70 -0.82
N ILE A 102 2.23 7.71 -2.15
CA ILE A 102 3.36 7.72 -3.07
C ILE A 102 3.48 9.10 -3.72
N LEU A 103 4.67 9.69 -3.68
CA LEU A 103 5.05 10.83 -4.52
C LEU A 103 5.83 10.31 -5.72
N TYR A 104 5.36 10.61 -6.91
CA TYR A 104 6.07 10.31 -8.15
C TYR A 104 7.00 11.46 -8.54
N LYS A 105 8.01 11.15 -9.37
CA LYS A 105 8.97 12.16 -9.87
C LYS A 105 8.34 13.25 -10.73
N ASP A 106 7.13 13.03 -11.25
CA ASP A 106 6.35 14.04 -11.98
C ASP A 106 5.58 14.99 -11.05
N GLY A 107 5.72 14.84 -9.72
CA GLY A 107 5.06 15.65 -8.70
C GLY A 107 3.65 15.18 -8.33
N THR A 108 3.15 14.11 -8.96
CA THR A 108 1.82 13.56 -8.64
C THR A 108 1.83 12.71 -7.37
N TRP A 109 0.75 12.78 -6.61
CA TRP A 109 0.53 11.99 -5.41
C TRP A 109 -0.53 10.91 -5.66
N GLU A 110 -0.30 9.71 -5.15
CA GLU A 110 -1.24 8.59 -5.25
C GLU A 110 -1.32 7.84 -3.92
N GLN A 111 -2.54 7.63 -3.44
CA GLN A 111 -2.81 6.78 -2.27
C GLN A 111 -3.11 5.36 -2.76
N THR A 112 -2.41 4.37 -2.24
CA THR A 112 -2.67 2.97 -2.57
C THR A 112 -3.89 2.42 -1.81
N ASN A 113 -4.34 1.23 -2.20
CA ASN A 113 -5.22 0.43 -1.35
C ASN A 113 -4.54 0.07 -0.02
N THR A 114 -5.34 -0.38 0.94
CA THR A 114 -4.86 -1.07 2.14
C THR A 114 -4.67 -2.55 1.83
N ALA A 115 -3.53 -3.12 2.21
CA ALA A 115 -3.32 -4.56 2.25
C ALA A 115 -3.35 -5.08 3.68
N ASN A 116 -3.84 -6.30 3.84
CA ASN A 116 -3.97 -6.98 5.13
C ASN A 116 -3.23 -8.31 5.08
N ALA A 117 -2.36 -8.52 6.04
CA ALA A 117 -1.67 -9.76 6.28
C ALA A 117 -2.18 -10.39 7.58
N TRP A 118 -2.44 -11.69 7.55
CA TRP A 118 -2.81 -12.46 8.73
C TRP A 118 -1.92 -13.69 8.87
N TYR A 119 -1.74 -14.12 10.11
CA TYR A 119 -0.97 -15.31 10.42
C TYR A 119 -1.64 -16.03 11.58
N GLU A 120 -1.78 -17.34 11.41
CA GLU A 120 -2.31 -18.25 12.41
C GLU A 120 -1.34 -19.42 12.58
N THR A 121 -1.37 -20.04 13.75
CA THR A 121 -0.61 -21.26 14.01
C THR A 121 -1.52 -22.30 14.66
N GLY A 122 -1.13 -23.58 14.61
CA GLY A 122 -1.75 -24.62 15.42
C GLY A 122 -1.60 -24.28 16.90
N HIS A 123 -2.68 -24.49 17.67
CA HIS A 123 -2.70 -24.27 19.11
C HIS A 123 -2.53 -25.60 19.87
#